data_AF-A0A817WC88-F1
#
_entry.id   AF-A0A817WC88-F1
#
_cell.length_a   1.000
_cell.length_b   1.000
_cell.length_c   1.000
_cell.angle_alpha   90.00
_cell.angle_beta   90.00
_cell.angle_gamma   90.00
#
_symmetry.space_group_name_H-M   'P 1'
#
loop_
_entity.id
_entity.type
_entity.pdbx_description
1 polymer ?
#
loop_
_entity_poly.entity_id
_entity_poly.type
_entity_poly.pdbx_seq_one_letter_code
_entity_poly.pdbx_strand_id
1 'polypeptide(L)'
;MWFISLIIFLVLFPDTIFSAPGISSHYKNTGFHTRLEYVIDSDPTKPTHCLFVWHRLPPYLYIEPDELYQLNATIVGFINIEASASQSHPFAYCFLLYNSSKIPFRNRRKFSINIHSRYLDPKSDQNQQYETLYLPEPVIHFTEKHCPYLGSGCPAPLSETGIESPRELTVTIPVGQEYHLAFVFPLTCLFPLIGCSLLFIFSGKNRA
;
A
#
# COMPACT_ATOMS: atom_id res chain seq x y z
N MET A 1 46.50 -32.71 27.96
CA MET A 1 46.44 -32.02 26.65
C MET A 1 45.11 -32.28 25.91
N TRP A 2 43.96 -32.12 26.56
CA TRP A 2 42.65 -32.38 25.93
C TRP A 2 41.69 -31.17 25.97
N PHE A 3 42.11 -30.07 26.59
CA PHE A 3 41.29 -28.85 26.72
C PHE A 3 41.48 -27.84 25.58
N ILE A 4 42.59 -27.93 24.84
CA ILE A 4 42.90 -26.98 23.75
C ILE A 4 42.10 -27.32 22.48
N SER A 5 41.70 -28.58 22.31
CA SER A 5 40.95 -29.03 21.12
C SER A 5 39.49 -28.58 21.12
N LEU A 6 38.89 -28.33 22.28
CA LEU A 6 37.49 -27.91 22.39
C LEU A 6 37.30 -26.41 22.06
N ILE A 7 38.30 -25.59 22.37
CA ILE A 7 38.26 -24.14 22.13
C ILE A 7 38.45 -23.84 20.63
N ILE A 8 39.24 -24.65 19.92
CA ILE A 8 39.43 -24.48 18.47
C ILE A 8 38.16 -24.85 17.69
N PHE A 9 37.33 -25.75 18.21
CA PHE A 9 36.05 -26.09 17.57
C PHE A 9 35.02 -24.95 17.70
N LEU A 10 35.07 -24.15 18.78
CA LEU A 10 34.18 -22.99 18.96
C LEU A 10 34.63 -21.73 18.20
N VAL A 11 35.88 -21.66 17.76
CA VAL A 11 36.42 -20.50 17.01
C VAL A 11 36.29 -20.69 15.48
N LEU A 12 36.05 -21.92 15.00
CA LEU A 12 35.97 -22.25 13.58
C LEU A 12 34.55 -22.43 13.03
N PHE A 13 33.52 -22.42 13.87
CA PHE A 13 32.19 -22.12 13.39
C PHE A 13 32.01 -20.62 13.53
N PRO A 14 32.14 -19.81 12.45
CA PRO A 14 31.49 -18.53 12.49
C PRO A 14 30.05 -18.85 12.86
N ASP A 15 29.51 -18.17 13.87
CA ASP A 15 28.09 -18.11 14.08
C ASP A 15 27.47 -17.86 12.70
N THR A 16 26.98 -18.93 12.06
CA THR A 16 26.01 -18.82 11.01
C THR A 16 24.80 -18.34 11.77
N ILE A 17 24.77 -17.03 12.00
CA ILE A 17 23.57 -16.30 12.37
C ILE A 17 22.65 -16.56 11.19
N PHE A 18 21.89 -17.65 11.32
CA PHE A 18 20.93 -18.09 10.34
C PHE A 18 19.84 -17.02 10.34
N SER A 19 20.01 -16.05 9.45
CA SER A 19 19.05 -14.96 9.30
C SER A 19 17.83 -15.54 8.59
N ALA A 20 16.73 -15.65 9.33
CA ALA A 20 15.41 -15.92 8.78
C ALA A 20 15.10 -14.91 7.65
N PRO A 21 14.24 -15.26 6.68
CA PRO A 21 13.89 -14.34 5.60
C PRO A 21 13.37 -13.03 6.20
N GLY A 22 14.03 -11.93 5.80
CA GLY A 22 13.85 -10.63 6.40
C GLY A 22 12.99 -9.75 5.51
N ILE A 23 11.97 -9.12 6.09
CA ILE A 23 11.24 -8.04 5.42
C ILE A 23 11.48 -6.78 6.24
N SER A 24 12.00 -5.76 5.56
CA SER A 24 12.02 -4.41 6.11
C SER A 24 11.18 -3.51 5.24
N SER A 25 10.25 -2.81 5.86
CA SER A 25 9.45 -1.78 5.22
C SER A 25 9.81 -0.42 5.82
N HIS A 26 9.85 0.59 4.95
CA HIS A 26 9.98 1.96 5.38
C HIS A 26 9.10 2.87 4.56
N TYR A 27 8.61 3.90 5.23
CA TYR A 27 7.76 4.91 4.64
C TYR A 27 8.62 6.08 4.14
N LYS A 28 8.34 6.53 2.93
CA LYS A 28 8.83 7.81 2.43
C LYS A 28 7.63 8.72 2.17
N ASN A 29 7.46 9.74 3.03
CA ASN A 29 6.47 10.78 2.82
C ASN A 29 6.91 11.70 1.69
N THR A 30 6.11 11.81 0.64
CA THR A 30 6.30 12.80 -0.42
C THR A 30 5.05 13.68 -0.58
N GLY A 31 4.47 14.15 0.54
CA GLY A 31 3.29 15.02 0.55
C GLY A 31 1.98 14.22 0.63
N PHE A 32 1.13 14.33 -0.39
CA PHE A 32 -0.17 13.62 -0.46
C PHE A 32 -0.05 12.16 -0.90
N HIS A 33 1.13 11.76 -1.39
CA HIS A 33 1.40 10.38 -1.80
C HIS A 33 2.21 9.68 -0.72
N THR A 34 1.74 8.51 -0.32
CA THR A 34 2.44 7.67 0.65
C THR A 34 3.19 6.58 -0.11
N ARG A 35 4.53 6.68 -0.21
CA ARG A 35 5.33 5.62 -0.84
C ARG A 35 5.78 4.60 0.19
N LEU A 36 5.38 3.35 0.01
CA LEU A 36 5.84 2.21 0.80
C LEU A 36 6.99 1.53 0.07
N GLU A 37 8.17 1.54 0.68
CA GLU A 37 9.35 0.86 0.17
C GLU A 37 9.59 -0.42 0.96
N TYR A 38 9.70 -1.52 0.23
CA TYR A 38 9.92 -2.84 0.78
C TYR A 38 11.27 -3.37 0.34
N VAL A 39 11.95 -3.98 1.29
CA VAL A 39 13.17 -4.73 1.06
C VAL A 39 12.96 -6.14 1.54
N ILE A 40 13.10 -7.08 0.61
CA ILE A 40 12.98 -8.51 0.82
C ILE A 40 14.37 -9.13 0.76
N ASP A 41 14.73 -9.83 1.83
CA ASP A 41 15.92 -10.66 1.92
C ASP A 41 15.49 -12.14 2.00
N SER A 42 15.91 -12.92 1.02
CA SER A 42 15.63 -14.37 0.97
C SER A 42 16.43 -15.12 2.04
N ASP A 43 15.81 -16.15 2.61
CA ASP A 43 16.52 -17.10 3.48
C ASP A 43 17.66 -17.77 2.70
N PRO A 44 18.92 -17.64 3.12
CA PRO A 44 20.05 -18.30 2.46
C PRO A 44 19.98 -19.84 2.55
N THR A 45 19.19 -20.40 3.48
CA THR A 45 19.09 -21.84 3.74
C THR A 45 18.01 -22.53 2.91
N LYS A 46 16.99 -21.80 2.45
CA LYS A 46 15.86 -22.36 1.69
C LYS A 46 15.81 -21.84 0.25
N PRO A 47 15.84 -22.71 -0.77
CA PRO A 47 15.79 -22.27 -2.16
C PRO A 47 14.42 -21.68 -2.49
N THR A 48 14.35 -20.37 -2.68
CA THR A 48 13.09 -19.69 -3.08
C THR A 48 12.96 -19.70 -4.60
N HIS A 49 12.02 -20.45 -5.16
CA HIS A 49 11.78 -20.51 -6.61
C HIS A 49 10.67 -19.56 -7.07
N CYS A 50 9.76 -19.23 -6.18
CA CYS A 50 8.71 -18.25 -6.43
C CYS A 50 8.53 -17.31 -5.24
N LEU A 51 8.46 -16.02 -5.56
CA LEU A 51 8.27 -14.90 -4.64
C LEU A 51 7.13 -14.04 -5.17
N PHE A 52 6.07 -13.92 -4.38
CA PHE A 52 4.94 -13.07 -4.71
C PHE A 52 4.48 -12.28 -3.49
N VAL A 53 3.84 -11.15 -3.78
CA VAL A 53 3.24 -10.29 -2.77
C VAL A 53 1.74 -10.42 -2.90
N TRP A 54 1.07 -10.61 -1.77
CA TRP A 54 -0.37 -10.52 -1.66
C TRP A 54 -0.71 -9.43 -0.66
N HIS A 55 -1.61 -8.53 -1.04
CA HIS A 55 -1.97 -7.43 -0.17
C HIS A 55 -3.45 -7.10 -0.30
N ARG A 56 -4.11 -7.04 0.86
CA ARG A 56 -5.48 -6.54 1.00
C ARG A 56 -5.46 -5.12 1.55
N LEU A 57 -6.06 -4.19 0.82
CA LEU A 57 -6.22 -2.80 1.24
C LEU A 57 -7.62 -2.54 1.79
N PRO A 58 -7.73 -1.77 2.89
CA PRO A 58 -9.01 -1.33 3.42
C PRO A 58 -9.67 -0.31 2.48
N PRO A 59 -10.96 0.00 2.66
CA PRO A 59 -11.71 0.88 1.77
C PRO A 59 -11.10 2.27 1.62
N TYR A 60 -10.50 2.81 2.68
CA TYR A 60 -9.99 4.18 2.73
C TYR A 60 -8.63 4.39 2.05
N LEU A 61 -7.99 3.32 1.56
CA LEU A 61 -6.75 3.38 0.79
C LEU A 61 -6.96 2.77 -0.58
N TYR A 62 -6.19 3.24 -1.55
CA TYR A 62 -6.11 2.60 -2.85
C TYR A 62 -4.73 2.79 -3.48
N ILE A 63 -4.49 2.02 -4.53
CA ILE A 63 -3.36 2.17 -5.45
C ILE A 63 -3.97 2.42 -6.81
N GLU A 64 -3.39 3.34 -7.58
CA GLU A 64 -3.87 3.60 -8.93
C GLU A 64 -3.75 2.33 -9.79
N PRO A 65 -4.80 1.97 -10.56
CA PRO A 65 -4.77 0.78 -11.42
C PRO A 65 -3.57 0.77 -12.37
N ASP A 66 -3.17 1.93 -12.90
CA ASP A 66 -2.03 2.06 -13.80
C ASP A 66 -0.71 1.66 -13.12
N GLU A 67 -0.52 1.99 -11.84
CA GLU A 67 0.64 1.54 -11.07
C GLU A 67 0.63 0.03 -10.83
N LEU A 68 -0.55 -0.54 -10.56
CA LEU A 68 -0.71 -1.99 -10.42
C LEU A 68 -0.42 -2.71 -11.75
N TYR A 69 -0.85 -2.16 -12.89
CA TYR A 69 -0.53 -2.71 -14.20
C TYR A 69 0.97 -2.66 -14.52
N GLN A 70 1.69 -1.60 -14.12
CA GLN A 70 3.15 -1.53 -14.26
C GLN A 70 3.88 -2.63 -13.48
N LEU A 71 3.29 -3.11 -12.39
CA LEU A 71 3.80 -4.22 -11.59
C LEU A 71 3.36 -5.60 -12.12
N ASN A 72 2.63 -5.66 -13.24
CA ASN A 72 1.94 -6.87 -13.72
C ASN A 72 1.08 -7.50 -12.61
N ALA A 73 0.45 -6.65 -11.79
CA ALA A 73 -0.39 -7.10 -10.70
C ALA A 73 -1.75 -7.57 -11.21
N THR A 74 -2.28 -8.59 -10.55
CA THR A 74 -3.67 -8.99 -10.69
C THR A 74 -4.50 -8.32 -9.61
N ILE A 75 -5.55 -7.64 -10.04
CA ILE A 75 -6.52 -6.99 -9.15
C ILE A 75 -7.60 -8.01 -8.80
N VAL A 76 -7.84 -8.20 -7.51
CA VAL A 76 -8.91 -9.04 -6.97
C VAL A 76 -10.00 -8.13 -6.42
N GLY A 77 -11.02 -7.92 -7.24
CA GLY A 77 -12.15 -7.04 -6.94
C GLY A 77 -12.26 -5.87 -7.92
N PHE A 78 -12.97 -4.83 -7.51
CA PHE A 78 -13.20 -3.62 -8.32
C PHE A 78 -12.71 -2.39 -7.55
N ILE A 79 -11.97 -1.53 -8.24
CA ILE A 79 -11.46 -0.27 -7.69
C ILE A 79 -12.22 0.87 -8.38
N ASN A 80 -13.20 1.44 -7.69
CA ASN A 80 -13.79 2.72 -8.10
C ASN A 80 -13.01 3.83 -7.44
N ILE A 81 -12.20 4.62 -8.15
CA ILE A 81 -11.35 5.67 -7.54
C ILE A 81 -12.19 6.88 -7.10
N GLU A 82 -13.33 7.12 -7.74
CA GLU A 82 -14.19 8.28 -7.50
C GLU A 82 -15.08 8.12 -6.26
N ALA A 83 -15.29 6.87 -5.80
CA ALA A 83 -16.08 6.60 -4.61
C ALA A 83 -15.36 7.06 -3.33
N SER A 84 -16.12 7.66 -2.41
CA SER A 84 -15.62 7.98 -1.06
C SER A 84 -15.30 6.71 -0.27
N ALA A 85 -14.59 6.86 0.85
CA ALA A 85 -14.19 5.73 1.68
C ALA A 85 -15.39 4.89 2.18
N SER A 86 -16.53 5.49 2.55
CA SER A 86 -17.72 4.74 3.00
C SER A 86 -18.44 3.97 1.89
N GLN A 87 -18.33 4.45 0.65
CA GLN A 87 -18.94 3.82 -0.53
C GLN A 87 -18.01 2.81 -1.21
N SER A 88 -16.76 2.74 -0.76
CA SER A 88 -15.75 1.84 -1.29
C SER A 88 -15.74 0.52 -0.56
N HIS A 89 -15.27 -0.52 -1.25
CA HIS A 89 -15.06 -1.84 -0.66
C HIS A 89 -13.55 -2.13 -0.53
N PRO A 90 -13.14 -2.95 0.45
CA PRO A 90 -11.78 -3.44 0.50
C PRO A 90 -11.49 -4.22 -0.78
N PHE A 91 -10.32 -4.04 -1.36
CA PHE A 91 -9.86 -4.82 -2.50
C PHE A 91 -8.53 -5.49 -2.16
N ALA A 92 -8.18 -6.51 -2.94
CA ALA A 92 -6.87 -7.12 -2.83
C ALA A 92 -6.17 -7.07 -4.18
N TYR A 93 -4.85 -7.15 -4.14
CA TYR A 93 -4.04 -7.30 -5.32
C TYR A 93 -2.88 -8.24 -5.00
N CYS A 94 -2.32 -8.81 -6.06
CA CYS A 94 -1.14 -9.64 -5.96
C CYS A 94 -0.26 -9.43 -7.17
N PHE A 95 1.05 -9.65 -7.01
CA PHE A 95 1.97 -9.62 -8.14
C PHE A 95 3.19 -10.49 -7.88
N LEU A 96 3.81 -10.92 -8.97
CA LEU A 96 4.99 -11.78 -8.95
C LEU A 96 6.25 -10.92 -8.96
N LEU A 97 7.06 -11.08 -7.93
CA LEU A 97 8.40 -10.50 -7.91
C LEU A 97 9.39 -11.42 -8.62
N TYR A 98 9.35 -12.72 -8.33
CA TYR A 98 10.27 -13.68 -8.91
C TYR A 98 9.57 -15.00 -9.18
N ASN A 99 9.86 -15.60 -10.35
CA ASN A 99 9.38 -16.92 -10.69
C ASN A 99 10.42 -17.63 -11.58
N SER A 100 10.99 -18.72 -11.09
CA SER A 100 12.00 -19.49 -11.81
C SER A 100 11.97 -20.96 -11.41
N SER A 101 11.86 -21.85 -12.39
CA SER A 101 11.90 -23.30 -12.20
C SER A 101 13.32 -23.86 -12.09
N LYS A 102 14.36 -23.07 -12.42
CA LYS A 102 15.74 -23.55 -12.54
C LYS A 102 16.69 -22.94 -11.53
N ILE A 103 16.49 -21.66 -11.21
CA ILE A 103 17.42 -20.89 -10.38
C ILE A 103 16.65 -20.41 -9.17
N PRO A 104 17.12 -20.68 -7.94
CA PRO A 104 16.53 -20.11 -6.75
C PRO A 104 16.91 -18.63 -6.61
N PHE A 105 15.97 -17.82 -6.17
CA PHE A 105 16.18 -16.47 -5.70
C PHE A 105 17.04 -16.48 -4.44
N ARG A 106 18.17 -15.76 -4.49
CA ARG A 106 19.13 -15.63 -3.38
C ARG A 106 19.57 -14.18 -3.12
N ASN A 107 19.03 -13.25 -3.89
CA ASN A 107 19.47 -11.86 -3.90
C ASN A 107 18.51 -11.01 -3.08
N ARG A 108 19.00 -9.92 -2.51
CA ARG A 108 18.16 -8.87 -1.94
C ARG A 108 17.33 -8.20 -3.04
N ARG A 109 16.03 -8.02 -2.82
CA ARG A 109 15.16 -7.29 -3.76
C ARG A 109 14.44 -6.15 -3.08
N LYS A 110 14.32 -5.06 -3.81
CA LYS A 110 13.58 -3.88 -3.39
C LYS A 110 12.44 -3.63 -4.36
N PHE A 111 11.29 -3.24 -3.82
CA PHE A 111 10.18 -2.74 -4.61
C PHE A 111 9.49 -1.63 -3.82
N SER A 112 8.71 -0.81 -4.52
CA SER A 112 7.97 0.26 -3.88
C SER A 112 6.60 0.40 -4.51
N ILE A 113 5.62 0.76 -3.70
CA ILE A 113 4.23 0.94 -4.12
C ILE A 113 3.76 2.29 -3.56
N ASN A 114 3.09 3.09 -4.37
CA ASN A 114 2.46 4.30 -3.88
C ASN A 114 1.05 3.95 -3.42
N ILE A 115 0.72 4.39 -2.21
CA ILE A 115 -0.61 4.26 -1.62
C ILE A 115 -1.21 5.65 -1.52
N HIS A 116 -2.47 5.73 -1.90
CA HIS A 116 -3.26 6.93 -1.97
C HIS A 116 -4.40 6.83 -0.96
N SER A 117 -4.67 7.92 -0.26
CA SER A 117 -5.85 8.02 0.59
C SER A 117 -7.07 8.40 -0.24
N ARG A 118 -8.21 7.80 0.08
CA ARG A 118 -9.49 8.26 -0.46
C ARG A 118 -9.99 9.48 0.29
N TYR A 119 -10.93 10.16 -0.34
CA TYR A 119 -11.74 11.13 0.37
C TYR A 119 -12.53 10.44 1.50
N LEU A 120 -12.33 10.92 2.72
CA LEU A 120 -13.08 10.52 3.89
C LEU A 120 -14.35 11.36 3.99
N ASP A 121 -15.46 10.72 4.33
CA ASP A 121 -16.72 11.45 4.50
C ASP A 121 -16.58 12.49 5.62
N PRO A 122 -17.19 13.67 5.44
CA PRO A 122 -17.12 14.72 6.44
C PRO A 122 -17.70 14.23 7.77
N LYS A 123 -17.10 14.68 8.88
CA LYS A 123 -17.58 14.35 10.22
C LYS A 123 -18.43 15.49 10.78
N SER A 124 -19.41 15.13 11.60
CA SER A 124 -20.20 16.10 12.38
C SER A 124 -19.42 16.65 13.59
N ASP A 125 -18.36 15.96 14.04
CA ASP A 125 -17.55 16.41 15.17
C ASP A 125 -16.65 17.60 14.78
N GLN A 126 -16.88 18.74 15.43
CA GLN A 126 -16.14 19.99 15.18
C GLN A 126 -14.69 19.94 15.65
N ASN A 127 -14.35 19.02 16.56
CA ASN A 127 -13.01 18.93 17.14
C ASN A 127 -12.11 17.94 16.39
N GLN A 128 -12.69 17.06 15.57
CA GLN A 128 -11.91 16.08 14.81
C GLN A 128 -11.57 16.62 13.41
N GLN A 129 -10.32 17.11 13.27
CA GLN A 129 -9.80 17.62 12.00
C GLN A 129 -8.99 16.58 11.22
N TYR A 130 -8.55 15.51 11.88
CA TYR A 130 -7.72 14.46 11.29
C TYR A 130 -8.22 13.08 11.70
N GLU A 131 -7.99 12.11 10.82
CA GLU A 131 -8.21 10.68 11.08
C GLU A 131 -6.91 9.92 10.87
N THR A 132 -6.53 9.11 11.86
CA THR A 132 -5.35 8.24 11.79
C THR A 132 -5.78 6.89 11.26
N LEU A 133 -5.26 6.51 10.10
CA LEU A 133 -5.56 5.26 9.43
C LEU A 133 -4.38 4.30 9.57
N TYR A 134 -4.68 3.04 9.87
CA TYR A 134 -3.69 1.98 9.92
C TYR A 134 -3.45 1.45 8.50
N LEU A 135 -2.18 1.39 8.12
CA LEU A 135 -1.77 0.77 6.87
C LEU A 135 -1.72 -0.74 7.09
N PRO A 136 -2.51 -1.53 6.34
CA PRO A 136 -2.36 -2.98 6.39
C PRO A 136 -0.96 -3.40 5.93
N GLU A 137 -0.49 -4.53 6.43
CA GLU A 137 0.79 -5.11 6.02
C GLU A 137 0.59 -6.03 4.79
N PRO A 138 1.46 -5.95 3.76
CA PRO A 138 1.46 -6.96 2.71
C PRO A 138 2.04 -8.26 3.24
N VAL A 139 1.47 -9.36 2.79
CA VAL A 139 1.98 -10.70 3.04
C VAL A 139 2.88 -11.10 1.89
N ILE A 140 4.14 -11.43 2.19
CA ILE A 140 5.10 -11.86 1.19
C ILE A 140 5.30 -13.36 1.32
N HIS A 141 5.03 -14.07 0.23
CA HIS A 141 5.08 -15.53 0.19
C HIS A 141 6.34 -16.01 -0.50
N PHE A 142 7.02 -16.95 0.16
CA PHE A 142 8.21 -17.63 -0.34
C PHE A 142 7.86 -19.09 -0.59
N THR A 143 8.18 -19.59 -1.78
CA THR A 143 7.87 -20.98 -2.12
C THR A 143 9.07 -21.65 -2.76
N GLU A 144 9.35 -22.89 -2.35
CA GLU A 144 10.41 -23.73 -2.91
C GLU A 144 10.02 -24.34 -4.27
N LYS A 145 8.73 -24.22 -4.64
CA LYS A 145 8.17 -24.72 -5.89
C LYS A 145 7.80 -23.56 -6.81
N HIS A 146 7.52 -23.88 -8.07
CA HIS A 146 6.91 -22.91 -9.00
C HIS A 146 5.55 -22.45 -8.47
N CYS A 147 5.18 -21.19 -8.73
CA CYS A 147 3.93 -20.61 -8.21
C CYS A 147 2.72 -21.43 -8.69
N PRO A 148 1.88 -21.98 -7.81
CA PRO A 148 0.62 -22.58 -8.22
C PRO A 148 -0.38 -21.46 -8.49
N TYR A 149 -0.73 -21.28 -9.76
CA TYR A 149 -1.79 -20.36 -10.15
C TYR A 149 -3.15 -20.99 -9.84
N LEU A 150 -3.94 -20.38 -8.95
CA LEU A 150 -5.37 -20.65 -8.83
C LEU A 150 -6.10 -19.78 -9.87
N GLY A 151 -6.01 -20.15 -11.15
CA GLY A 151 -6.72 -19.45 -12.23
C GLY A 151 -6.13 -18.09 -12.63
N SER A 152 -7.00 -17.18 -13.08
CA SER A 152 -6.65 -16.00 -13.91
C SER A 152 -6.05 -14.80 -13.17
N GLY A 153 -5.07 -15.03 -12.30
CA GLY A 153 -4.04 -14.01 -12.09
C GLY A 153 -3.33 -13.98 -10.74
N CYS A 154 -3.94 -14.48 -9.65
CA CYS A 154 -3.24 -14.57 -8.36
C CYS A 154 -2.74 -15.99 -8.04
N PRO A 155 -1.46 -16.16 -7.65
CA PRO A 155 -1.01 -17.39 -7.04
C PRO A 155 -1.87 -17.72 -5.82
N ALA A 156 -2.17 -18.99 -5.62
CA ALA A 156 -2.77 -19.44 -4.37
C ALA A 156 -1.86 -19.03 -3.21
N PRO A 157 -2.38 -18.50 -2.10
CA PRO A 157 -1.63 -18.52 -0.85
C PRO A 157 -1.42 -19.99 -0.48
N LEU A 158 -0.27 -20.53 -0.88
CA LEU A 158 0.16 -21.83 -0.41
C LEU A 158 0.35 -21.70 1.10
N SER A 159 -0.14 -22.70 1.83
CA SER A 159 -0.11 -22.82 3.29
C SER A 159 1.29 -22.82 3.92
N GLU A 160 2.34 -22.49 3.18
CA GLU A 160 3.73 -22.64 3.58
C GLU A 160 4.41 -21.26 3.60
N THR A 161 4.46 -20.67 4.79
CA THR A 161 5.35 -19.56 5.18
C THR A 161 5.18 -18.25 4.40
N GLY A 162 4.12 -17.51 4.71
CA GLY A 162 4.10 -16.05 4.49
C GLY A 162 4.79 -15.33 5.64
N ILE A 163 5.57 -14.30 5.34
CA ILE A 163 6.09 -13.39 6.37
C ILE A 163 5.35 -12.08 6.23
N GLU A 164 4.76 -11.65 7.35
CA GLU A 164 4.15 -10.34 7.47
C GLU A 164 5.25 -9.30 7.70
N SER A 165 5.16 -8.17 6.99
CA SER A 165 6.13 -7.09 7.12
C SER A 165 5.99 -6.43 8.49
N PRO A 166 6.97 -6.50 9.41
CA PRO A 166 6.79 -5.92 10.74
C PRO A 166 6.64 -4.39 10.69
N ARG A 167 5.43 -3.84 10.97
CA ARG A 167 5.18 -2.51 11.59
C ARG A 167 3.70 -2.08 11.51
N GLU A 168 3.21 -1.54 12.64
CA GLU A 168 2.04 -0.65 12.70
C GLU A 168 2.34 0.70 12.05
N LEU A 169 2.20 0.79 10.72
CA LEU A 169 2.31 2.06 10.00
C LEU A 169 0.98 2.81 10.07
N THR A 170 1.04 4.10 10.38
CA THR A 170 -0.15 4.97 10.44
C THR A 170 -0.01 6.18 9.52
N VAL A 171 -1.13 6.60 8.94
CA VAL A 171 -1.23 7.81 8.10
C VAL A 171 -2.32 8.70 8.65
N THR A 172 -2.01 9.97 8.86
CA THR A 172 -2.97 11.00 9.29
C THR A 172 -3.51 11.75 8.08
N ILE A 173 -4.82 11.70 7.85
CA ILE A 173 -5.48 12.36 6.72
C ILE A 173 -6.44 13.43 7.25
N PRO A 174 -6.47 14.63 6.65
CA PRO A 174 -7.45 15.65 7.02
C PRO A 174 -8.87 15.19 6.67
N VAL A 175 -9.82 15.44 7.57
CA VAL A 175 -11.24 15.12 7.37
C VAL A 175 -12.03 16.43 7.22
N GLY A 176 -12.99 16.43 6.30
CA GLY A 176 -13.93 17.55 6.15
C GLY A 176 -14.87 17.64 7.35
N GLN A 177 -15.41 18.83 7.60
CA GLN A 177 -16.49 19.01 8.58
C GLN A 177 -17.79 19.34 7.86
N GLU A 178 -18.88 18.69 8.27
CA GLU A 178 -20.20 18.88 7.66
C GLU A 178 -20.67 20.33 7.75
N TYR A 179 -20.38 21.00 8.88
CA TYR A 179 -20.73 22.41 9.08
C TYR A 179 -20.04 23.34 8.06
N HIS A 180 -18.76 23.09 7.77
CA HIS A 180 -18.03 23.88 6.77
C HIS A 180 -18.61 23.68 5.37
N LEU A 181 -19.02 22.46 5.00
CA LEU A 181 -19.73 22.20 3.74
C LEU A 181 -21.04 22.98 3.66
N ALA A 182 -21.84 22.98 4.73
CA ALA A 182 -23.10 23.71 4.80
C ALA A 182 -22.93 25.23 4.64
N PHE A 183 -21.79 25.80 5.03
CA PHE A 183 -21.50 27.22 4.88
C PHE A 183 -20.83 27.57 3.54
N VAL A 184 -19.87 26.76 3.11
CA VAL A 184 -19.07 27.02 1.90
C VAL A 184 -19.90 26.81 0.64
N PHE A 185 -20.72 25.76 0.58
CA PHE A 185 -21.54 25.46 -0.61
C PHE A 185 -22.51 26.60 -1.01
N PRO A 186 -23.33 27.18 -0.11
CA PRO A 186 -24.18 28.30 -0.49
C PRO A 186 -23.36 29.52 -0.87
N LEU A 187 -22.22 29.80 -0.23
CA LEU A 187 -21.34 30.90 -0.63
C LEU A 187 -20.78 30.69 -2.05
N THR A 188 -20.26 29.50 -2.35
CA THR A 188 -19.69 29.19 -3.67
C THR A 188 -20.74 29.11 -4.76
N CYS A 189 -22.00 28.81 -4.46
CA CYS A 189 -23.09 28.87 -5.44
C CYS A 189 -23.68 30.30 -5.58
N LEU A 190 -23.86 31.03 -4.47
CA LEU A 190 -24.47 32.36 -4.47
C LEU A 190 -23.55 33.43 -5.05
N PHE A 191 -22.25 33.40 -4.75
CA PHE A 191 -21.33 34.43 -5.24
C PHE A 191 -21.27 34.49 -6.78
N PRO A 192 -21.12 33.36 -7.50
CA PRO A 192 -21.18 33.37 -8.96
C PRO A 192 -22.55 33.80 -9.48
N LEU A 193 -23.65 33.37 -8.85
CA LEU A 193 -25.00 33.79 -9.25
C LEU A 193 -25.19 35.31 -9.10
N ILE A 194 -24.75 35.89 -7.99
CA ILE A 194 -24.78 37.34 -7.75
C ILE A 194 -23.87 38.03 -8.76
N GLY A 195 -22.65 37.53 -8.99
CA GLY A 195 -21.72 38.06 -9.98
C GLY A 195 -22.28 38.05 -11.40
N CYS A 196 -22.87 36.93 -11.83
CA CYS A 196 -23.54 36.80 -13.12
C CYS A 196 -24.74 37.75 -13.23
N SER A 197 -25.54 37.88 -12.17
CA SER A 197 -26.69 38.80 -12.14
C SER A 197 -26.25 40.25 -12.26
N LEU A 198 -25.21 40.65 -11.52
CA LEU A 198 -24.63 42.00 -11.61
C LEU A 198 -24.06 42.26 -13.00
N LEU A 199 -23.30 41.31 -13.58
CA LEU A 199 -22.79 41.42 -14.94
C LEU A 199 -23.92 41.60 -15.97
N PHE A 200 -25.03 40.87 -15.83
CA PHE A 200 -26.20 41.02 -16.71
C PHE A 200 -26.83 42.41 -16.60
N ILE A 201 -27.04 42.92 -15.37
CA ILE A 201 -27.63 44.23 -15.11
C ILE A 201 -26.75 45.35 -15.67
N PHE A 202 -25.44 45.28 -15.46
CA PHE A 202 -24.50 46.29 -15.96
C PHE A 202 -24.24 46.19 -17.47
N SER A 203 -24.29 44.99 -18.06
CA SER A 203 -24.19 44.79 -19.51
C SER A 203 -25.41 45.39 -20.26
N GLY A 204 -26.62 45.24 -19.71
CA GLY A 204 -27.83 45.83 -20.28
C GLY A 204 -27.86 47.36 -20.22
N LYS A 205 -27.24 47.96 -19.19
CA LYS A 205 -27.16 49.42 -19.02
C LYS A 205 -26.21 50.12 -20.00
N ASN A 206 -25.24 49.40 -20.57
CA ASN A 206 -24.27 49.93 -21.55
C ASN A 206 -24.73 49.73 -23.02
N ARG A 207 -25.97 49.26 -23.25
CA ARG A 207 -26.56 49.09 -24.59
C ARG A 207 -27.73 50.04 -24.88
N ALA A 208 -28.01 51.02 -24.01
CA ALA A 208 -28.93 52.13 -24.23
C ALA A 208 -28.14 53.44 -24.31
#